data_AF-E3RG20-F1
#
_entry.id   AF-E3RG20-F1
#
_cell.length_a   1.000
_cell.length_b   1.000
_cell.length_c   1.000
_cell.angle_alpha   90.00
_cell.angle_beta   90.00
_cell.angle_gamma   90.00
#
_symmetry.space_group_name_H-M   'P 1'
#
loop_
_entity.id
_entity.type
_entity.pdbx_description
1 polymer ?
#
loop_
_entity_poly.entity_id
_entity_poly.type
_entity_poly.pdbx_seq_one_letter_code
_entity_poly.pdbx_strand_id
1 'polypeptide(L)'
;MAATHTSALPGFTPIAPSVWDHTPAELYRLTLLHVRPIEAPFLVLLCTWTSAKCRHIAKYTAEYQRRFPSTHIMVVTTSVKHLCFRSARQEQQRLKPAVDRIVHYQRFRPNSRTRAMLMHVFSDGGSHKTCELAEAYYTTTRERLPPLSPAVPGGRKGTASDASASKHRPPY
;
A
#
# COMPACT_ATOMS: atom_id res chain seq x y z
N MET A 1 10.37 -23.80 -17.35
CA MET A 1 9.44 -22.66 -17.53
C MET A 1 8.29 -22.79 -16.53
N ALA A 2 8.50 -22.44 -15.25
CA ALA A 2 7.48 -22.61 -14.21
C ALA A 2 6.58 -21.37 -14.16
N ALA A 3 5.35 -21.49 -14.66
CA ALA A 3 4.29 -20.51 -14.47
C ALA A 3 4.03 -20.37 -12.97
N THR A 4 4.45 -19.23 -12.39
CA THR A 4 4.18 -18.94 -11.00
C THR A 4 2.71 -18.51 -10.94
N HIS A 5 1.83 -19.38 -10.41
CA HIS A 5 0.46 -19.01 -10.09
C HIS A 5 0.46 -17.92 -9.01
N THR A 6 0.63 -16.66 -9.42
CA THR A 6 0.32 -15.51 -8.58
C THR A 6 -1.19 -15.48 -8.48
N SER A 7 -1.73 -15.92 -7.34
CA SER A 7 -3.16 -15.80 -7.06
C SER A 7 -3.57 -14.34 -7.31
N ALA A 8 -4.42 -14.09 -8.30
CA ALA A 8 -4.84 -12.72 -8.63
C ALA A 8 -5.59 -12.11 -7.43
N LEU A 9 -5.30 -10.85 -7.11
CA LEU A 9 -6.04 -10.10 -6.10
C LEU A 9 -7.35 -9.62 -6.76
N PRO A 10 -8.54 -10.02 -6.28
CA PRO A 10 -9.80 -9.71 -6.97
C PRO A 10 -10.06 -8.20 -7.08
N GLY A 11 -10.39 -7.73 -8.29
CA GLY A 11 -10.64 -6.31 -8.54
C GLY A 11 -9.39 -5.43 -8.62
N PHE A 12 -8.20 -6.03 -8.64
CA PHE A 12 -6.92 -5.34 -8.80
C PHE A 12 -6.19 -5.78 -10.06
N THR A 13 -5.50 -4.84 -10.68
CA THR A 13 -4.65 -5.06 -11.85
C THR A 13 -3.18 -5.08 -11.40
N PRO A 14 -2.40 -6.12 -11.74
CA PRO A 14 -0.96 -6.11 -11.47
C PRO A 14 -0.26 -5.07 -12.36
N ILE A 15 0.52 -4.16 -11.77
CA ILE A 15 1.33 -3.17 -12.50
C ILE A 15 2.84 -3.45 -12.39
N ALA A 16 3.23 -4.25 -11.40
CA ALA A 16 4.57 -4.79 -11.22
C ALA A 16 4.48 -6.13 -10.46
N PRO A 17 5.56 -6.94 -10.42
CA PRO A 17 5.54 -8.26 -9.79
C PRO A 17 5.08 -8.30 -8.32
N SER A 18 5.24 -7.20 -7.60
CA SER A 18 4.84 -7.03 -6.20
C SER A 18 3.93 -5.83 -5.99
N VAL A 19 3.28 -5.33 -7.06
CA VAL A 19 2.45 -4.12 -7.00
C VAL A 19 1.16 -4.33 -7.77
N TRP A 20 0.05 -4.08 -7.08
CA TRP A 20 -1.30 -4.16 -7.62
C TRP A 20 -2.00 -2.82 -7.45
N ASP A 21 -2.81 -2.47 -8.43
CA ASP A 21 -3.54 -1.21 -8.48
C ASP A 21 -5.03 -1.47 -8.67
N HIS A 22 -5.84 -0.76 -7.90
CA HIS A 22 -7.30 -0.75 -8.01
C HIS A 22 -7.75 0.65 -8.38
N THR A 23 -8.43 0.73 -9.52
CA THR A 23 -9.12 1.93 -9.96
C THR A 23 -10.59 1.85 -9.54
N PRO A 24 -11.10 2.83 -8.76
CA PRO A 24 -12.48 2.83 -8.30
C PRO A 24 -13.44 3.13 -9.45
N ALA A 25 -14.50 2.33 -9.59
CA ALA A 25 -15.56 2.58 -10.59
C ALA A 25 -16.33 3.88 -10.30
N GLU A 26 -16.45 4.23 -9.02
CA GLU A 26 -17.32 5.31 -8.55
C GLU A 26 -16.75 6.72 -8.70
N LEU A 27 -15.47 6.85 -9.07
CA LEU A 27 -14.92 8.12 -9.54
C LEU A 27 -15.68 8.65 -10.75
N TYR A 28 -16.05 7.78 -11.70
CA TYR A 28 -16.79 8.21 -12.89
C TYR A 28 -18.20 8.68 -12.51
N ARG A 29 -18.90 7.96 -11.63
CA ARG A 29 -20.27 8.31 -11.24
C ARG A 29 -20.37 9.58 -10.41
N LEU A 30 -19.48 9.77 -9.43
CA LEU A 30 -19.49 10.99 -8.60
C LEU A 30 -19.09 12.24 -9.39
N THR A 31 -18.17 12.09 -10.35
CA THR A 31 -17.81 13.18 -11.27
C THR A 31 -19.01 13.60 -12.11
N LEU A 32 -19.81 12.65 -12.61
CA LEU A 32 -21.04 12.94 -13.36
C LEU A 32 -22.12 13.60 -12.50
N LEU A 33 -22.19 13.27 -11.21
CA LEU A 33 -23.24 13.76 -10.30
C LEU A 33 -22.86 15.03 -9.52
N HIS A 34 -21.66 15.61 -9.72
CA HIS A 34 -21.16 16.78 -8.97
C HIS A 34 -21.21 16.63 -7.43
N VAL A 35 -21.34 15.41 -6.92
CA VAL A 35 -21.40 15.14 -5.48
C VAL A 35 -19.99 15.27 -4.92
N ARG A 36 -19.80 16.20 -3.98
CA ARG A 36 -18.52 16.35 -3.28
C ARG A 36 -18.22 15.05 -2.52
N PRO A 37 -17.12 14.35 -2.84
CA PRO A 37 -16.74 13.18 -2.06
C PRO A 37 -16.51 13.60 -0.61
N ILE A 38 -17.04 12.81 0.32
CA ILE A 38 -16.63 12.78 1.74
C ILE A 38 -15.09 12.92 1.81
N GLU A 39 -14.54 13.51 2.88
CA GLU A 39 -13.08 13.62 3.14
C GLU A 39 -12.35 12.28 2.98
N ALA A 40 -12.03 11.93 1.75
CA ALA A 40 -11.50 10.65 1.35
C ALA A 40 -10.13 10.88 0.72
N PRO A 41 -9.13 10.08 1.07
CA PRO A 41 -7.80 10.22 0.48
C PRO A 41 -7.87 9.99 -1.04
N PHE A 42 -6.98 10.61 -1.80
CA PHE A 42 -6.94 10.35 -3.25
C PHE A 42 -6.34 8.97 -3.56
N LEU A 43 -5.52 8.45 -2.64
CA LEU A 43 -4.86 7.16 -2.73
C LEU A 43 -4.73 6.52 -1.34
N VAL A 44 -5.07 5.24 -1.24
CA VAL A 44 -4.70 4.35 -0.14
C VAL A 44 -3.57 3.45 -0.60
N LEU A 45 -2.41 3.53 0.05
CA LEU A 45 -1.28 2.64 -0.17
C LEU A 45 -1.23 1.58 0.94
N LEU A 46 -1.29 0.31 0.56
CA LEU A 46 -1.28 -0.83 1.46
C LEU A 46 0.05 -1.60 1.32
N CYS A 47 0.97 -1.40 2.25
CA CYS A 47 2.24 -2.13 2.31
C CYS A 47 2.06 -3.37 3.19
N THR A 48 1.97 -4.56 2.57
CA THR A 48 1.59 -5.78 3.29
C THR A 48 2.74 -6.38 4.10
N TRP A 49 2.39 -7.27 5.02
CA TRP A 49 3.38 -8.13 5.68
C TRP A 49 4.00 -9.12 4.68
N THR A 50 5.11 -9.74 5.10
CA THR A 50 5.85 -10.69 4.28
C THR A 50 5.03 -11.94 3.96
N SER A 51 5.01 -12.32 2.68
CA SER A 51 4.30 -13.49 2.14
C SER A 51 2.79 -13.46 2.42
N ALA A 52 2.19 -12.27 2.43
CA ALA A 52 0.75 -12.11 2.55
C ALA A 52 0.02 -12.81 1.40
N LYS A 53 -0.97 -13.65 1.74
CA LYS A 53 -1.83 -14.32 0.74
C LYS A 53 -2.90 -13.34 0.25
N CYS A 54 -3.24 -13.39 -1.03
CA CYS A 54 -4.23 -12.48 -1.63
C CYS A 54 -5.58 -12.48 -0.91
N ARG A 55 -6.05 -13.63 -0.41
CA ARG A 55 -7.27 -13.71 0.41
C ARG A 55 -7.24 -12.83 1.68
N HIS A 56 -6.08 -12.69 2.32
CA HIS A 56 -5.95 -11.88 3.53
C HIS A 56 -5.87 -10.41 3.17
N ILE A 57 -5.16 -10.07 2.10
CA ILE A 57 -5.09 -8.71 1.54
C ILE A 57 -6.49 -8.24 1.14
N ALA A 58 -7.26 -9.09 0.46
CA ALA A 58 -8.61 -8.79 0.00
C ALA A 58 -9.55 -8.34 1.13
N LYS A 59 -9.40 -8.92 2.34
CA LYS A 59 -10.18 -8.51 3.53
C LYS A 59 -9.92 -7.05 3.89
N TYR A 60 -8.66 -6.61 3.84
CA TYR A 60 -8.30 -5.23 4.17
C TYR A 60 -8.70 -4.26 3.05
N THR A 61 -8.49 -4.63 1.79
CA THR A 61 -8.87 -3.78 0.66
C THR A 61 -10.38 -3.61 0.57
N ALA A 62 -11.17 -4.62 0.89
CA ALA A 62 -12.64 -4.53 0.93
C ALA A 62 -13.14 -3.47 1.92
N GLU A 63 -12.52 -3.38 3.11
CA GLU A 63 -12.88 -2.33 4.08
C GLU A 63 -12.55 -0.93 3.56
N TYR A 64 -11.41 -0.76 2.88
CA TYR A 64 -11.06 0.52 2.26
C TYR A 64 -12.00 0.87 1.11
N GLN A 65 -12.37 -0.09 0.25
CA GLN A 65 -13.33 0.11 -0.83
C GLN A 65 -14.71 0.51 -0.28
N ARG A 66 -15.16 -0.12 0.82
CA ARG A 66 -16.42 0.22 1.49
C ARG A 66 -16.38 1.62 2.10
N ARG A 67 -15.27 2.00 2.72
CA ARG A 67 -15.11 3.30 3.41
C ARG A 67 -14.87 4.46 2.44
N PHE A 68 -14.11 4.21 1.38
CA PHE A 68 -13.68 5.20 0.40
C PHE A 68 -13.91 4.68 -1.03
N PRO A 69 -15.16 4.60 -1.49
CA PRO A 69 -15.51 4.00 -2.78
C PRO A 69 -14.97 4.77 -3.99
N SER A 70 -14.55 6.03 -3.80
CA SER A 70 -13.98 6.90 -4.84
C SER A 70 -12.45 6.95 -4.83
N THR A 71 -11.78 6.10 -4.05
CA THR A 71 -10.35 6.22 -3.78
C THR A 71 -9.55 5.14 -4.51
N HIS A 72 -8.44 5.53 -5.12
CA HIS A 72 -7.47 4.57 -5.65
C HIS A 72 -6.86 3.76 -4.52
N ILE A 73 -6.66 2.46 -4.74
CA ILE A 73 -5.99 1.60 -3.76
C ILE A 73 -4.82 0.93 -4.45
N MET A 74 -3.63 1.11 -3.91
CA MET A 74 -2.43 0.42 -4.39
C MET A 74 -1.92 -0.51 -3.30
N VAL A 75 -1.66 -1.77 -3.66
CA VAL A 75 -1.09 -2.77 -2.75
C VAL A 75 0.33 -3.04 -3.17
N VAL A 76 1.26 -2.96 -2.22
CA VAL A 76 2.66 -3.35 -2.38
C VAL A 76 2.90 -4.55 -1.48
N THR A 77 3.18 -5.72 -2.06
CA THR A 77 3.47 -6.91 -1.24
C THR A 77 4.95 -7.12 -1.03
N THR A 78 5.26 -7.73 0.10
CA THR A 78 6.61 -8.16 0.46
C THR A 78 6.69 -9.67 0.35
N SER A 79 7.74 -10.21 -0.28
CA SER A 79 8.02 -11.65 -0.30
C SER A 79 9.39 -11.94 0.27
N VAL A 80 9.54 -13.07 0.97
CA VAL A 80 10.81 -13.49 1.60
C VAL A 80 11.95 -13.51 0.59
N LYS A 81 11.68 -13.91 -0.66
CA LYS A 81 12.69 -13.93 -1.72
C LYS A 81 13.25 -12.54 -2.05
N HIS A 82 12.43 -11.50 -1.88
CA HIS A 82 12.87 -10.12 -2.06
C HIS A 82 13.77 -9.65 -0.94
N LEU A 83 13.48 -10.07 0.30
CA LEU A 83 14.25 -9.67 1.48
C LEU A 83 15.62 -10.35 1.53
N CYS A 84 15.70 -11.64 1.16
CA CYS A 84 16.91 -12.43 1.38
C CYS A 84 17.89 -12.44 0.21
N PHE A 85 17.45 -12.15 -1.02
CA PHE A 85 18.25 -12.42 -2.23
C PHE A 85 18.36 -11.26 -3.21
N ARG A 86 17.96 -10.04 -2.82
CA ARG A 86 17.99 -8.88 -3.72
C ARG A 86 18.64 -7.68 -3.06
N SER A 87 19.35 -6.91 -3.87
CA SER A 87 19.90 -5.63 -3.46
C SER A 87 18.81 -4.56 -3.41
N ALA A 88 18.99 -3.54 -2.56
CA ALA A 88 18.09 -2.38 -2.48
C ALA A 88 17.86 -1.73 -3.86
N ARG A 89 18.93 -1.54 -4.65
CA ARG A 89 18.83 -0.96 -6.00
C ARG A 89 17.90 -1.74 -6.93
N GLN A 90 17.93 -3.07 -6.88
CA GLN A 90 17.04 -3.91 -7.69
C GLN A 90 15.60 -3.82 -7.21
N GLU A 91 15.37 -3.72 -5.90
CA GLU A 91 14.04 -3.53 -5.33
C GLU A 91 13.46 -2.16 -5.71
N GLN A 92 14.23 -1.08 -5.54
CA GLN A 92 13.84 0.28 -5.94
C GLN A 92 13.46 0.36 -7.43
N GLN A 93 14.24 -0.27 -8.32
CA GLN A 93 13.91 -0.32 -9.75
C GLN A 93 12.56 -0.99 -10.04
N ARG A 94 12.22 -2.05 -9.29
CA ARG A 94 10.94 -2.74 -9.43
C ARG A 94 9.76 -1.95 -8.86
N LEU A 95 10.03 -1.00 -7.97
CA LEU A 95 9.04 -0.07 -7.43
C LEU A 95 8.81 1.14 -8.32
N LYS A 96 9.60 1.34 -9.39
CA LYS A 96 9.41 2.45 -10.33
C LYS A 96 7.97 2.53 -10.90
N PRO A 97 7.30 1.44 -11.31
CA PRO A 97 5.90 1.51 -11.76
C PRO A 97 4.94 2.01 -10.66
N ALA A 98 5.20 1.69 -9.40
CA ALA A 98 4.42 2.20 -8.27
C ALA A 98 4.63 3.72 -8.11
N VAL A 99 5.88 4.18 -8.18
CA VAL A 99 6.24 5.61 -8.14
C VAL A 99 5.57 6.37 -9.27
N ASP A 100 5.67 5.87 -10.51
CA ASP A 100 5.06 6.50 -11.69
C ASP A 100 3.54 6.65 -11.51
N ARG A 101 2.87 5.64 -10.93
CA ARG A 101 1.43 5.69 -10.60
C ARG A 101 1.10 6.66 -9.48
N ILE A 102 1.89 6.71 -8.41
CA ILE A 102 1.72 7.68 -7.33
C ILE A 102 1.80 9.11 -7.88
N VAL A 103 2.80 9.40 -8.71
CA VAL A 103 2.96 10.71 -9.37
C VAL A 103 1.78 11.02 -10.29
N HIS A 104 1.30 10.04 -11.06
CA HIS A 104 0.13 10.20 -11.90
C HIS A 104 -1.11 10.61 -11.06
N TYR A 105 -1.41 9.88 -9.99
CA TYR A 105 -2.55 10.21 -9.13
C TYR A 105 -2.43 11.56 -8.43
N GLN A 106 -1.21 11.98 -8.07
CA GLN A 106 -0.99 13.31 -7.51
C GLN A 106 -1.28 14.43 -8.52
N ARG A 107 -0.90 14.25 -9.79
CA ARG A 107 -1.12 15.25 -10.85
C ARG A 107 -2.59 15.42 -11.19
N PHE A 108 -3.35 14.32 -11.22
CA PHE A 108 -4.76 14.31 -11.60
C PHE A 108 -5.73 14.33 -10.42
N ARG A 109 -5.24 14.55 -9.19
CA ARG A 109 -6.13 14.64 -8.02
C ARG A 109 -7.09 15.82 -8.19
N PRO A 110 -8.39 15.66 -7.93
CA PRO A 110 -9.32 16.78 -7.93
C PRO A 110 -8.84 17.84 -6.93
N ASN A 111 -8.95 19.11 -7.31
CA ASN A 111 -8.33 20.27 -6.67
C ASN A 111 -8.95 20.59 -5.29
N SER A 112 -8.84 19.64 -4.36
CA SER A 112 -9.24 19.77 -2.97
C SER A 112 -7.98 19.69 -2.12
N ARG A 113 -7.61 20.82 -1.53
CA ARG A 113 -6.41 21.02 -0.69
C ARG A 113 -6.36 20.08 0.54
N THR A 114 -7.35 19.22 0.73
CA THR A 114 -7.52 18.34 1.90
C THR A 114 -7.38 16.84 1.60
N ARG A 115 -7.24 16.41 0.34
CA ARG A 115 -7.10 14.96 0.04
C ARG A 115 -5.63 14.56 0.12
N ALA A 116 -5.19 14.11 1.28
CA ALA A 116 -3.86 13.51 1.44
C ALA A 116 -3.85 12.04 0.99
N MET A 117 -2.66 11.46 0.93
CA MET A 117 -2.49 10.02 0.74
C MET A 117 -2.61 9.33 2.09
N LEU A 118 -3.30 8.19 2.14
CA LEU A 118 -3.33 7.34 3.33
C LEU A 118 -2.42 6.14 3.09
N MET A 119 -1.52 5.84 4.03
CA MET A 119 -0.67 4.67 3.95
C MET A 119 -0.94 3.77 5.15
N HIS A 120 -1.12 2.48 4.89
CA HIS A 120 -1.24 1.44 5.90
C HIS A 120 -0.08 0.47 5.73
N VAL A 121 0.81 0.49 6.72
CA VAL A 121 2.02 -0.31 6.77
C VAL A 121 1.83 -1.45 7.77
N PHE A 122 1.96 -2.70 7.30
CA PHE A 122 1.86 -3.88 8.15
C PHE A 122 3.24 -4.44 8.51
N SER A 123 3.52 -4.60 9.80
CA SER A 123 4.71 -5.26 10.36
C SER A 123 6.06 -4.79 9.78
N ASP A 124 7.14 -5.49 10.11
CA ASP A 124 8.48 -5.19 9.60
C ASP A 124 8.58 -5.35 8.08
N GLY A 125 7.82 -6.28 7.51
CA GLY A 125 7.81 -6.54 6.07
C GLY A 125 7.23 -5.37 5.27
N GLY A 126 6.16 -4.75 5.75
CA GLY A 126 5.57 -3.57 5.13
C GLY A 126 6.42 -2.33 5.37
N SER A 127 7.03 -2.18 6.55
CA SER A 127 7.92 -1.06 6.88
C SER A 127 9.13 -1.04 5.95
N HIS A 128 9.78 -2.18 5.72
CA HIS A 128 10.90 -2.27 4.80
C HIS A 128 10.51 -1.87 3.37
N LYS A 129 9.38 -2.36 2.83
CA LYS A 129 8.93 -1.93 1.48
C LYS A 129 8.53 -0.47 1.42
N THR A 130 8.05 0.11 2.52
CA THR A 130 7.75 1.53 2.59
C THR A 130 9.03 2.37 2.47
N CYS A 131 10.10 1.98 3.15
CA CYS A 131 11.41 2.64 3.02
C CYS A 131 11.95 2.55 1.58
N GLU A 132 11.97 1.34 1.00
CA GLU A 132 12.41 1.13 -0.38
C GLU A 132 11.58 1.94 -1.38
N LEU A 133 10.26 2.06 -1.16
CA LEU A 133 9.38 2.87 -1.98
C LEU A 133 9.68 4.37 -1.82
N ALA A 134 9.92 4.84 -0.59
CA ALA A 134 10.27 6.23 -0.34
C ALA A 134 11.61 6.60 -1.01
N GLU A 135 12.59 5.72 -0.97
CA GLU A 135 13.86 5.89 -1.67
C GLU A 135 13.70 5.86 -3.20
N ALA A 136 12.91 4.90 -3.73
CA ALA A 136 12.58 4.85 -5.15
C ALA A 136 11.85 6.13 -5.60
N TYR A 137 10.95 6.64 -4.77
CA TYR A 137 10.22 7.88 -5.04
C TYR A 137 11.16 9.07 -5.07
N TYR A 138 12.02 9.23 -4.07
CA TYR A 138 12.99 10.33 -3.98
C TYR A 138 14.01 10.30 -5.11
N THR A 139 14.54 9.12 -5.45
CA THR A 139 15.51 8.99 -6.55
C THR A 139 14.89 9.34 -7.91
N THR A 140 13.61 9.05 -8.11
CA THR A 140 12.88 9.32 -9.36
C THR A 140 12.39 10.76 -9.47
N THR A 141 11.82 11.31 -8.39
CA THR A 141 11.12 12.61 -8.42
C THR A 141 11.96 13.76 -7.86
N ARG A 142 13.01 13.46 -7.08
CA ARG A 142 13.75 14.41 -6.24
C ARG A 142 12.89 15.10 -5.17
N GLU A 143 11.72 14.55 -4.89
CA GLU A 143 10.80 15.02 -3.86
C GLU A 143 10.61 13.95 -2.78
N ARG A 144 10.25 14.37 -1.56
CA ARG A 144 9.86 13.42 -0.51
C ARG A 144 8.47 12.87 -0.81
N LEU A 145 8.23 11.62 -0.46
CA LEU A 145 6.90 11.02 -0.54
C LEU A 145 5.89 11.92 0.22
N PRO A 146 4.69 12.20 -0.33
CA PRO A 146 3.80 13.19 0.23
C PRO A 146 3.44 12.93 1.70
N PRO A 147 3.10 14.01 2.44
CA PRO A 147 2.62 13.88 3.81
C PRO A 147 1.40 12.96 3.86
N LEU A 148 1.47 12.00 4.78
CA LEU A 148 0.41 11.03 5.04
C LEU A 148 -0.66 11.67 5.92
N SER A 149 -1.94 11.45 5.60
CA SER A 149 -2.98 11.69 6.60
C SER A 149 -2.81 10.68 7.73
N PRO A 150 -2.89 11.10 9.01
CA PRO A 150 -2.98 10.15 10.11
C PRO A 150 -4.20 9.23 9.87
N ALA A 151 -3.98 7.93 10.03
CA ALA A 151 -5.05 6.94 9.88
C ALA A 151 -6.22 7.30 10.79
N VAL A 152 -7.42 7.50 10.23
CA VAL A 152 -8.61 7.82 11.03
C VAL A 152 -8.85 6.66 12.01
N PRO A 153 -8.87 6.90 13.34
CA PRO A 153 -9.10 5.86 14.34
C PRO A 153 -10.48 5.26 14.11
N GLY A 154 -10.55 4.00 13.69
CA GLY A 154 -11.81 3.39 13.29
C GLY A 154 -11.63 1.98 12.75
N GLY A 155 -11.07 1.11 13.59
CA GLY A 155 -10.97 -0.32 13.35
C GLY A 155 -10.60 -0.99 14.66
N ARG A 156 -11.48 -1.87 15.16
CA ARG A 156 -11.40 -2.53 16.47
C ARG A 156 -9.98 -2.95 16.84
N LYS A 157 -9.58 -2.66 18.09
CA LYS A 157 -8.41 -3.25 18.75
C LYS A 157 -8.53 -4.78 18.67
N GLY A 158 -7.82 -5.41 17.74
CA GLY A 158 -7.38 -6.78 17.94
C GLY A 158 -6.34 -6.72 19.05
N THR A 159 -6.67 -7.28 20.21
CA THR A 159 -5.75 -7.43 21.33
C THR A 159 -4.54 -8.23 20.87
N ALA A 160 -3.45 -7.55 20.56
CA ALA A 160 -2.12 -8.15 20.51
C ALA A 160 -1.62 -8.31 21.96
N SER A 161 -2.19 -9.28 22.67
CA SER A 161 -1.56 -9.88 23.83
C SER A 161 -0.75 -11.07 23.31
N ASP A 162 0.53 -10.83 23.04
CA ASP A 162 1.60 -11.57 23.71
C ASP A 162 2.95 -11.01 23.26
N ALA A 163 3.45 -10.12 24.12
CA ALA A 163 4.81 -9.68 24.09
C ALA A 163 5.71 -10.83 24.57
N SER A 164 6.70 -11.15 23.74
CA SER A 164 8.08 -11.38 24.17
C SER A 164 8.28 -12.32 25.36
N ALA A 165 8.37 -13.62 25.08
CA ALA A 165 9.07 -14.56 25.95
C ALA A 165 10.57 -14.22 25.96
N SER A 166 10.96 -13.31 26.86
CA SER A 166 12.34 -13.07 27.25
C SER A 166 12.89 -14.34 27.90
N LYS A 167 13.69 -15.12 27.17
CA LYS A 167 14.53 -16.18 27.73
C LYS A 167 15.68 -15.50 28.50
N HIS A 168 15.47 -15.40 29.81
CA HIS A 168 16.53 -15.14 30.77
C HIS A 168 17.49 -16.35 30.79
N ARG A 169 18.75 -16.11 30.45
CA ARG A 169 19.87 -17.05 30.69
C ARG A 169 20.55 -16.58 31.98
N PRO A 170 20.62 -17.39 33.05
CA PRO A 170 21.41 -17.03 34.22
C PRO A 170 22.90 -17.36 33.98
N PRO A 171 23.81 -16.74 34.74
CA PRO A 171 25.24 -16.87 34.52
C PRO A 171 25.84 -18.12 35.20
N TYR A 172 26.96 -18.54 34.61
CA TYR A 172 27.87 -19.66 34.92
C TYR A 172 27.40 -21.06 34.51
#